data_AF-A0A972XE74-F1
#
_entry.id   AF-A0A972XE74-F1
#
_cell.length_a   1.000
_cell.length_b   1.000
_cell.length_c   1.000
_cell.angle_alpha   90.00
_cell.angle_beta   90.00
_cell.angle_gamma   90.00
#
_symmetry.space_group_name_H-M   'P 1'
#
loop_
_entity.id
_entity.type
_entity.pdbx_description
1 polymer ?
#
loop_
_entity_poly.entity_id
_entity_poly.type
_entity_poly.pdbx_seq_one_letter_code
_entity_poly.pdbx_strand_id
1 'polypeptide(L)' 'MSIPSYDRTSLTQRIAHIGVGDSHCAHEALAINDLLEAYSTTGSAAVLALVIPLGLA' A
#
# COMPACT_ATOMS: atom_id res chain seq x y z
N MET A 1 -10.60 11.52 -4.16
CA MET A 1 -9.65 10.38 -4.15
C MET A 1 -9.17 10.20 -5.58
N SER A 2 -7.87 10.40 -5.83
CA SER A 2 -7.30 10.28 -7.18
C SER A 2 -7.02 8.82 -7.50
N ILE A 3 -7.08 8.45 -8.79
CA ILE A 3 -6.60 7.15 -9.25
C ILE A 3 -5.07 7.16 -9.15
N PRO A 4 -4.44 6.11 -8.59
CA PRO A 4 -2.99 6.04 -8.51
C PRO A 4 -2.31 6.04 -9.88
N SER A 5 -1.19 6.74 -10.02
CA SER A 5 -0.45 6.88 -11.29
C SER A 5 0.62 5.82 -11.52
N TYR A 6 1.04 5.10 -10.48
CA TYR A 6 2.03 4.04 -10.55
C TYR A 6 1.46 2.71 -11.10
N ASP A 7 2.30 1.91 -11.77
CA ASP A 7 1.92 0.58 -12.23
C ASP A 7 1.77 -0.40 -11.06
N ARG A 8 0.52 -0.62 -10.67
CA ARG A 8 0.13 -1.52 -9.59
C ARG A 8 0.51 -2.99 -9.85
N THR A 9 0.70 -3.39 -11.10
CA THR A 9 1.04 -4.79 -11.45
C THR A 9 2.52 -5.10 -11.23
N SER A 10 3.37 -4.07 -11.20
CA SER A 10 4.80 -4.19 -10.90
C SER A 10 5.13 -4.26 -9.39
N LEU A 11 4.13 -4.06 -8.52
CA LEU A 11 4.34 -4.05 -7.07
C LEU A 11 4.64 -5.44 -6.53
N THR A 12 5.60 -5.54 -5.61
CA THR A 12 5.95 -6.79 -4.91
C THR A 12 5.60 -6.69 -3.44
N GLN A 13 4.91 -7.69 -2.88
CA GLN A 13 4.58 -7.68 -1.45
C GLN A 13 5.82 -7.82 -0.56
N ARG A 14 5.99 -6.89 0.41
CA ARG A 14 7.10 -6.94 1.38
C ARG A 14 6.72 -6.53 2.81
N ILE A 15 5.57 -5.92 3.03
CA ILE A 15 5.04 -5.57 4.36
C ILE A 15 3.82 -6.44 4.60
N ALA A 16 3.60 -6.94 5.81
CA ALA A 16 2.32 -7.54 6.19
C ALA A 16 1.69 -6.67 7.28
N HIS A 17 0.43 -6.26 7.11
CA HIS A 17 -0.30 -5.50 8.12
C HIS A 17 -1.43 -6.37 8.70
N ILE A 18 -1.47 -6.46 10.03
CA ILE A 18 -2.45 -7.25 10.78
C ILE A 18 -3.45 -6.29 11.43
N GLY A 19 -4.72 -6.42 11.05
CA GLY A 19 -5.79 -5.53 11.52
C GLY A 19 -6.02 -4.37 10.55
N VAL A 20 -6.76 -4.63 9.47
CA VAL A 20 -7.11 -3.60 8.48
C VAL A 20 -8.44 -2.95 8.88
N GLY A 21 -8.38 -1.66 9.21
CA GLY A 21 -9.54 -0.82 9.52
C GLY A 21 -9.31 0.63 9.08
N ASP A 22 -10.21 1.53 9.48
CA ASP A 22 -10.21 2.91 9.01
C ASP A 22 -8.90 3.66 9.29
N SER A 23 -8.27 3.39 10.45
CA SER A 23 -6.99 3.99 10.81
C SER A 23 -5.83 3.53 9.91
N HIS A 24 -5.79 2.24 9.59
CA HIS A 24 -4.80 1.69 8.65
C HIS A 24 -4.95 2.34 7.27
N CYS A 25 -6.19 2.39 6.76
CA CYS A 25 -6.50 2.97 5.47
C CYS A 25 -6.19 4.47 5.41
N ALA A 26 -6.50 5.22 6.47
CA ALA A 26 -6.35 6.68 6.50
C ALA A 26 -4.95 7.18 6.91
N HIS A 27 -4.02 6.29 7.29
CA HIS A 27 -2.69 6.71 7.72
C HIS A 27 -1.59 5.90 7.04
N GLU A 28 -1.47 4.60 7.34
CA GLU A 28 -0.37 3.78 6.83
C GLU A 28 -0.50 3.52 5.33
N ALA A 29 -1.70 3.14 4.87
CA ALA A 29 -1.94 2.88 3.45
C ALA A 29 -1.83 4.16 2.60
N LEU A 30 -2.24 5.32 3.13
CA LEU A 30 -2.05 6.61 2.46
C LEU A 30 -0.59 7.00 2.36
N ALA A 31 0.19 6.87 3.44
CA ALA A 31 1.62 7.16 3.40
C ALA A 31 2.37 6.29 2.38
N ILE A 32 2.00 5.01 2.30
CA ILE A 32 2.54 4.10 1.28
C ILE A 32 2.14 4.58 -0.12
N ASN A 33 0.86 4.92 -0.34
CA ASN A 33 0.41 5.44 -1.62
C ASN A 33 1.21 6.67 -2.07
N ASP A 34 1.43 7.64 -1.17
CA ASP A 34 2.16 8.87 -1.48
C ASP A 34 3.63 8.61 -1.84
N LEU A 35 4.26 7.64 -1.17
CA LEU A 35 5.60 7.18 -1.54
C LEU A 35 5.62 6.52 -2.92
N LEU A 36 4.63 5.69 -3.24
CA LEU A 36 4.53 5.06 -4.54
C LEU A 36 4.30 6.07 -5.67
N GLU A 37 3.50 7.11 -5.42
CA GLU A 37 3.33 8.23 -6.35
C GLU A 37 4.65 9.00 -6.57
N ALA A 38 5.36 9.34 -5.49
CA ALA A 38 6.61 10.10 -5.56
C ALA A 38 7.74 9.35 -6.29
N TYR A 39 7.76 8.02 -6.21
CA TYR A 39 8.84 7.18 -6.73
C TYR A 39 8.45 6.33 -7.95
N SER A 40 7.25 6.53 -8.50
CA SER A 40 6.68 5.87 -9.69
C SER A 40 7.65 5.76 -10.89
N THR A 41 8.57 6.73 -11.05
CA THR A 41 9.51 6.79 -12.18
C THR A 41 10.90 6.20 -11.91
N THR A 42 11.20 5.75 -10.69
CA THR A 42 12.58 5.37 -10.30
C THR A 42 12.90 3.88 -10.42
N GLY A 43 11.97 3.05 -10.91
CA GLY A 43 12.23 1.62 -11.22
C GLY A 43 12.61 0.74 -10.02
N SER A 44 12.52 1.25 -8.79
CA SER A 44 12.83 0.52 -7.56
C SER A 44 11.58 -0.23 -7.10
N ALA A 45 11.69 -1.56 -6.94
CA ALA A 45 10.61 -2.49 -6.62
C ALA A 45 9.72 -1.97 -5.48
N ALA A 46 8.55 -1.50 -5.87
CA ALA A 46 7.60 -0.88 -4.99
C ALA A 46 6.92 -1.92 -4.09
N VAL A 47 6.83 -1.59 -2.80
CA VAL A 47 6.40 -2.50 -1.74
C VAL A 47 4.87 -2.54 -1.65
N LEU A 48 4.28 -3.70 -1.90
CA LEU A 48 2.88 -3.97 -1.59
C LEU A 48 2.76 -4.47 -0.14
N ALA A 49 1.75 -4.01 0.59
CA ALA A 49 1.40 -4.56 1.89
C ALA A 49 0.46 -5.76 1.70
N LEU A 50 0.83 -6.93 2.19
CA LEU A 50 -0.04 -8.08 2.38
C LEU A 50 -1.00 -7.78 3.51
N VAL A 51 -2.29 -7.81 3.19
CA VAL A 51 -3.39 -7.63 4.11
C VAL A 51 -3.71 -8.97 4.74
N ILE A 52 -3.54 -9.09 6.06
CA ILE A 52 -4.08 -10.23 6.83
C ILE A 52 -5.30 -9.70 7.57
N PRO A 53 -6.53 -9.96 7.10
CA PRO A 53 -7.72 -9.66 7.87
C PRO A 53 -7.73 -10.58 9.09
N LEU A 54 -7.60 -10.00 10.28
CA LEU A 54 -8.01 -10.72 11.47
C LEU A 54 -9.54 -10.70 11.44
N GLY A 55 -10.16 -11.86 11.20
CA GLY A 55 -11.60 -12.00 11.38
C GLY A 55 -11.95 -11.52 12.78
N LEU A 56 -12.79 -10.48 12.86
CA LEU A 56 -13.36 -10.07 14.13
C LEU A 56 -14.46 -11.09 14.46
N ALA A 57 -14.26 -11.85 15.53
CA ALA A 57 -15.33 -12.52 16.26
C ALA A 57 -16.27 -11.49 16.90
#